data_AF-A0A923FY03-F1
#
_entry.id   AF-A0A923FY03-F1
#
_cell.length_a   1.000
_cell.length_b   1.000
_cell.length_c   1.000
_cell.angle_alpha   90.00
_cell.angle_beta   90.00
_cell.angle_gamma   90.00
#
_symmetry.space_group_name_H-M   'P 1'
#
loop_
_entity.id
_entity.type
_entity.pdbx_description
1 polymer ?
#
loop_
_entity_poly.entity_id
_entity_poly.type
_entity_poly.pdbx_seq_one_letter_code
_entity_poly.pdbx_strand_id
1 'polypeptide(L)'
;MQKAPSGVVTLPGWLRSPVKKLYNTRSGGQYRPDDVALAFALSLRVHDSADHLRRLARRLVDKVCLEHQPNMKRLAREPDDAKVFDAALKIINRVCDLLEYAPGTRFVRNGGDDGSDAAAA
;
A
#
# COMPACT_ATOMS: atom_id res chain seq x y z
N MET A 1 42.86 24.54 -27.86
CA MET A 1 41.47 24.52 -27.36
C MET A 1 41.45 23.82 -26.01
N GLN A 2 41.19 24.55 -24.92
CA GLN A 2 41.06 23.97 -23.58
C GLN A 2 39.70 23.27 -23.48
N LYS A 3 39.69 22.02 -23.00
CA LYS A 3 38.49 21.17 -22.90
C LYS A 3 37.80 21.48 -21.56
N ALA A 4 36.57 21.99 -21.61
CA ALA A 4 35.80 22.31 -20.41
C ALA A 4 35.51 21.05 -19.57
N PRO A 5 35.58 21.12 -18.23
CA PRO A 5 35.28 19.97 -17.37
C PRO A 5 33.79 19.66 -17.45
N SER A 6 33.45 18.46 -17.94
CA SER A 6 32.07 17.98 -17.97
C SER A 6 31.58 17.85 -16.53
N GLY A 7 30.55 18.61 -16.14
CA GLY A 7 29.91 18.59 -14.82
C GLY A 7 29.11 17.31 -14.53
N VAL A 8 29.57 16.15 -15.00
CA VAL A 8 28.95 14.86 -14.74
C VAL A 8 29.45 14.37 -13.39
N VAL A 9 28.63 14.57 -12.36
CA VAL A 9 28.85 13.98 -11.03
C VAL A 9 28.45 12.50 -11.12
N THR A 10 29.42 11.62 -11.24
CA THR A 10 29.22 10.17 -11.11
C THR A 10 29.01 9.83 -9.64
N LEU A 11 27.76 9.52 -9.26
CA LEU A 11 27.45 9.08 -7.91
C LEU A 11 28.26 7.82 -7.53
N PRO A 12 28.77 7.72 -6.29
CA PRO A 12 29.51 6.57 -5.80
C PRO A 12 28.71 5.26 -5.95
N GLY A 13 29.40 4.15 -6.28
CA GLY A 13 28.75 2.86 -6.57
C GLY A 13 27.85 2.32 -5.46
N TRP A 14 28.11 2.67 -4.20
CA TRP A 14 27.27 2.28 -3.05
C TRP A 14 25.92 3.00 -3.01
N LEU A 15 25.83 4.20 -3.61
CA LEU A 15 24.60 4.98 -3.78
C LEU A 15 23.78 4.54 -5.01
N ARG A 16 24.41 3.76 -5.92
CA ARG A 16 23.72 3.08 -7.04
C ARG A 16 23.06 1.78 -6.63
N SER A 17 23.27 1.31 -5.40
CA SER A 17 22.56 0.14 -4.88
C SER A 17 21.08 0.51 -4.80
N PRO A 18 20.20 -0.02 -5.67
CA PRO A 18 18.78 0.22 -5.49
C PRO A 18 18.44 -0.30 -4.10
N VAL A 19 17.84 0.57 -3.28
CA VAL A 19 17.27 0.21 -1.98
C VAL A 19 16.69 -1.18 -2.12
N LYS A 20 17.26 -2.18 -1.41
CA LYS A 20 16.85 -3.59 -1.53
C LYS A 20 15.33 -3.61 -1.47
N LYS A 21 14.69 -3.89 -2.59
CA LYS A 21 13.24 -3.88 -2.71
C LYS A 21 12.70 -4.96 -1.79
N LEU A 22 12.27 -4.59 -0.57
CA LEU A 22 11.68 -5.50 0.40
C LEU A 22 10.45 -6.24 -0.16
N TYR A 23 9.84 -5.71 -1.23
CA TYR A 23 8.69 -6.29 -1.95
C TYR A 23 8.95 -6.53 -3.44
N ASN A 24 10.13 -7.03 -3.80
CA ASN A 24 10.32 -7.62 -5.13
C ASN A 24 9.75 -9.04 -5.12
N THR A 25 8.43 -9.21 -5.16
CA THR A 25 7.88 -10.47 -5.67
C THR A 25 8.41 -10.63 -7.10
N ARG A 26 8.96 -11.80 -7.45
CA ARG A 26 9.67 -12.06 -8.73
C ARG A 26 8.88 -11.65 -10.00
N SER A 27 7.59 -11.41 -9.86
CA SER A 27 6.63 -11.10 -10.93
C SER A 27 6.41 -9.60 -11.22
N GLY A 28 7.00 -8.67 -10.46
CA GLY A 28 7.13 -7.24 -10.84
C GLY A 28 5.82 -6.50 -11.19
N GLY A 29 4.91 -6.32 -10.24
CA GLY A 29 3.76 -5.42 -10.40
C GLY A 29 4.15 -3.96 -10.64
N GLN A 30 3.32 -3.21 -11.36
CA GLN A 30 3.50 -1.78 -11.62
C GLN A 30 3.41 -0.95 -10.32
N TYR A 31 2.52 -1.33 -9.40
CA TYR A 31 2.38 -0.70 -8.09
C TYR A 31 3.03 -1.52 -7.00
N ARG A 32 3.73 -0.83 -6.11
CA ARG A 32 4.29 -1.45 -4.92
C ARG A 32 3.20 -1.62 -3.85
N PRO A 33 3.40 -2.52 -2.86
CA PRO A 33 2.42 -2.71 -1.79
C PRO A 33 2.12 -1.45 -0.98
N ASP A 34 3.09 -0.55 -0.83
CA ASP A 34 2.93 0.78 -0.22
C ASP A 34 1.96 1.66 -1.02
N ASP A 35 2.07 1.71 -2.35
CA ASP A 35 1.15 2.46 -3.21
C ASP A 35 -0.28 1.92 -3.09
N VAL A 36 -0.41 0.60 -3.06
CA VAL A 36 -1.71 -0.09 -2.93
C VAL A 36 -2.33 0.22 -1.58
N ALA A 37 -1.59 0.05 -0.48
CA ALA A 37 -2.06 0.34 0.86
C ALA A 37 -2.49 1.81 1.00
N LEU A 38 -1.70 2.74 0.46
CA LEU A 38 -2.04 4.16 0.45
C LEU A 38 -3.33 4.44 -0.31
N ALA A 39 -3.52 3.84 -1.50
CA ALA A 39 -4.75 4.01 -2.27
C ALA A 39 -6.00 3.48 -1.53
N PHE A 40 -5.87 2.35 -0.83
CA PHE A 40 -6.95 1.81 0.02
C PHE A 40 -7.22 2.72 1.23
N ALA A 41 -6.19 3.20 1.92
CA ALA A 41 -6.32 4.08 3.07
C ALA A 41 -7.00 5.41 2.69
N LEU A 42 -6.58 6.03 1.58
CA LEU A 42 -7.20 7.24 1.06
C LEU A 42 -8.66 7.00 0.64
N SER A 43 -8.95 5.87 -0.01
CA SER A 43 -10.31 5.53 -0.41
C SER A 43 -11.23 5.35 0.80
N LEU A 44 -10.75 4.74 1.88
CA LEU A 44 -11.49 4.65 3.14
C LEU A 44 -11.74 6.03 3.74
N ARG A 45 -10.72 6.89 3.81
CA ARG A 45 -10.86 8.22 4.40
C ARG A 45 -11.77 9.16 3.62
N VAL A 46 -11.77 9.09 2.29
CA VAL A 46 -12.52 10.01 1.42
C VAL A 46 -13.92 9.50 1.10
N HIS A 47 -14.08 8.21 0.83
CA HIS A 47 -15.33 7.67 0.30
C HIS A 47 -16.07 6.76 1.27
N ASP A 48 -15.36 6.12 2.20
CA ASP A 48 -15.90 5.19 3.19
C ASP A 48 -16.95 4.18 2.65
N SER A 49 -16.71 3.64 1.45
CA SER A 49 -17.69 2.85 0.70
C SER A 49 -17.09 1.56 0.17
N ALA A 50 -17.72 0.42 0.48
CA ALA A 50 -17.31 -0.90 0.00
C ALA A 50 -17.33 -0.99 -1.53
N ASP A 51 -18.31 -0.37 -2.20
CA ASP A 51 -18.36 -0.32 -3.66
C ASP A 51 -17.21 0.47 -4.28
N HIS A 52 -16.74 1.52 -3.60
CA HIS A 52 -15.53 2.21 -4.02
C HIS A 52 -14.31 1.29 -3.91
N LEU A 53 -14.19 0.54 -2.80
CA LEU A 53 -13.10 -0.41 -2.59
C LEU A 53 -13.12 -1.55 -3.61
N ARG A 54 -14.29 -2.10 -3.95
CA ARG A 54 -14.43 -3.11 -5.02
C ARG A 54 -13.99 -2.55 -6.38
N ARG A 55 -14.40 -1.32 -6.71
CA ARG A 55 -13.99 -0.64 -7.95
C ARG A 55 -12.48 -0.36 -7.97
N LEU A 56 -11.90 0.04 -6.84
CA LEU A 56 -10.46 0.21 -6.70
C LEU A 56 -9.74 -1.12 -6.92
N ALA A 57 -10.18 -2.18 -6.25
CA ALA A 57 -9.62 -3.52 -6.41
C ALA A 57 -9.60 -3.93 -7.88
N ARG A 58 -10.73 -3.79 -8.61
CA ARG A 58 -10.81 -4.07 -10.06
C ARG A 58 -9.77 -3.31 -10.89
N ARG A 59 -9.54 -2.03 -10.60
CA ARG A 59 -8.54 -1.19 -11.31
C ARG A 59 -7.09 -1.57 -10.99
N LEU A 60 -6.87 -2.15 -9.81
CA LEU A 60 -5.53 -2.51 -9.32
C LEU A 60 -5.13 -3.95 -9.64
N VAL A 61 -6.08 -4.86 -9.93
CA VAL A 61 -5.80 -6.29 -10.16
C VAL A 61 -4.62 -6.51 -11.11
N ASP A 62 -4.61 -5.86 -12.27
CA ASP A 62 -3.59 -6.12 -13.29
C ASP A 62 -2.29 -5.33 -13.06
N LYS A 63 -2.27 -4.46 -12.03
CA LYS A 63 -1.15 -3.58 -11.70
C LYS A 63 -0.38 -4.04 -10.46
N VAL A 64 -0.93 -4.99 -9.70
CA VAL A 64 -0.23 -5.65 -8.59
C VAL A 64 0.47 -6.91 -9.07
N CYS A 65 1.41 -7.39 -8.25
CA CYS A 65 2.19 -8.59 -8.52
C CYS A 65 1.30 -9.84 -8.67
N LEU A 66 1.72 -10.81 -9.49
CA LEU A 66 0.94 -12.01 -9.84
C LEU A 66 0.42 -12.77 -8.62
N GLU A 67 1.23 -12.83 -7.56
CA GLU A 67 0.90 -13.51 -6.29
C GLU A 67 -0.29 -12.86 -5.56
N HIS A 68 -0.53 -11.57 -5.77
CA HIS A 68 -1.59 -10.80 -5.11
C HIS A 68 -2.85 -10.63 -5.97
N GLN A 69 -2.77 -10.88 -7.28
CA GLN A 69 -3.91 -10.74 -8.19
C GLN A 69 -5.12 -11.60 -7.79
N PRO A 70 -4.98 -12.88 -7.36
CA PRO A 70 -6.13 -13.69 -6.97
C PRO A 70 -6.88 -13.08 -5.78
N ASN A 71 -6.16 -12.59 -4.78
CA ASN A 71 -6.76 -11.92 -3.62
C ASN A 71 -7.47 -10.62 -4.03
N MET A 72 -6.87 -9.84 -4.93
CA MET A 72 -7.49 -8.62 -5.43
C MET A 72 -8.73 -8.89 -6.28
N LYS A 73 -8.74 -9.96 -7.09
CA LYS A 73 -9.92 -10.44 -7.84
C LYS A 73 -11.04 -10.92 -6.91
N ARG A 74 -10.70 -11.58 -5.81
CA ARG A 74 -11.68 -11.99 -4.78
C ARG A 74 -12.31 -10.77 -4.13
N LEU A 75 -11.49 -9.81 -3.66
CA LEU A 75 -11.97 -8.57 -3.06
C LEU A 75 -12.89 -7.78 -4.01
N ALA A 76 -12.52 -7.72 -5.29
CA ALA A 76 -13.31 -7.07 -6.33
C ALA A 76 -14.71 -7.66 -6.56
N ARG A 77 -14.94 -8.92 -6.14
CA ARG A 77 -16.18 -9.68 -6.36
C ARG A 77 -16.90 -10.01 -5.05
N GLU A 78 -16.35 -9.64 -3.90
CA GLU A 78 -16.90 -9.98 -2.59
C GLU A 78 -18.26 -9.29 -2.39
N PRO A 79 -19.37 -10.02 -2.22
CA PRO A 79 -20.71 -9.43 -2.04
C PRO A 79 -20.90 -8.81 -0.66
N ASP A 80 -20.17 -9.27 0.36
CA ASP A 80 -20.31 -8.82 1.74
C ASP A 80 -19.47 -7.57 2.01
N ASP A 81 -20.14 -6.45 2.32
CA ASP A 81 -19.49 -5.17 2.60
C ASP A 81 -18.53 -5.24 3.79
N ALA A 82 -18.90 -5.95 4.86
CA ALA A 82 -18.07 -6.07 6.06
C ALA A 82 -16.73 -6.73 5.72
N LYS A 83 -16.77 -7.81 4.94
CA LYS A 83 -15.56 -8.50 4.47
C LYS A 83 -14.70 -7.64 3.55
N VAL A 84 -15.31 -6.77 2.75
CA VAL A 84 -14.56 -5.82 1.91
C VAL A 84 -13.79 -4.83 2.78
N PHE A 85 -14.41 -4.29 3.82
CA PHE A 85 -13.74 -3.40 4.77
C PHE A 85 -12.63 -4.11 5.54
N ASP A 86 -12.90 -5.30 6.09
CA ASP A 86 -11.91 -6.10 6.82
C ASP A 86 -10.70 -6.44 5.96
N ALA A 87 -10.94 -6.83 4.70
CA ALA A 87 -9.87 -7.13 3.76
C ALA A 87 -9.03 -5.88 3.45
N ALA A 88 -9.65 -4.72 3.25
CA ALA A 88 -8.94 -3.47 3.02
C ALA A 88 -8.09 -3.07 4.24
N LEU A 89 -8.67 -3.11 5.45
CA LEU A 89 -7.95 -2.83 6.69
C LEU A 89 -6.79 -3.80 6.91
N LYS A 90 -6.98 -5.08 6.59
CA LYS A 90 -5.92 -6.10 6.69
C LYS A 90 -4.77 -5.81 5.73
N ILE A 91 -5.05 -5.38 4.50
CA ILE A 91 -4.02 -4.99 3.52
C ILE A 91 -3.21 -3.80 4.06
N ILE A 92 -3.90 -2.73 4.49
CA ILE A 92 -3.25 -1.51 4.99
C ILE A 92 -2.36 -1.84 6.20
N ASN A 93 -2.95 -2.45 7.23
CA ASN A 93 -2.26 -2.74 8.47
C ASN A 93 -1.09 -3.70 8.25
N ARG A 94 -1.23 -4.70 7.38
CA ARG A 94 -0.13 -5.62 7.07
C ARG A 94 1.04 -4.87 6.43
N VAL A 95 0.79 -3.95 5.49
CA VAL A 95 1.86 -3.15 4.87
C VAL A 95 2.48 -2.18 5.89
N CYS A 96 1.69 -1.55 6.75
CA CYS A 96 2.20 -0.70 7.83
C CYS A 96 3.10 -1.47 8.80
N ASP A 97 2.69 -2.67 9.22
CA ASP A 97 3.48 -3.55 10.10
C ASP A 97 4.82 -3.91 9.45
N LEU A 98 4.81 -4.23 8.15
CA LEU A 98 6.00 -4.66 7.41
C LEU A 98 7.00 -3.54 7.13
N LEU A 99 6.51 -2.30 7.03
CA LEU A 99 7.34 -1.12 6.82
C LEU A 99 7.72 -0.44 8.14
N GLU A 100 7.26 -0.95 9.28
CA GLU A 100 7.40 -0.32 10.59
C GLU A 100 6.98 1.15 10.58
N TYR A 101 5.93 1.47 9.80
CA TYR A 101 5.53 2.86 9.55
C TYR A 101 5.03 3.55 10.84
N ALA A 102 4.29 2.82 11.67
CA ALA A 102 3.83 3.25 12.99
C ALA A 102 3.63 2.02 13.89
N PRO A 103 4.72 1.46 14.45
CA PRO A 103 4.65 0.23 15.25
C PRO A 103 3.66 0.37 16.43
N GLY A 104 2.82 -0.64 16.63
CA GLY A 104 1.81 -0.65 17.69
C GLY A 104 0.54 0.15 17.40
N THR A 105 0.48 0.89 16.29
CA THR A 105 -0.72 1.65 15.88
C THR A 105 -1.43 0.94 14.74
N ARG A 106 -2.75 0.73 14.86
CA ARG A 106 -3.57 0.15 13.79
C ARG A 106 -4.28 1.26 13.02
N PHE A 107 -4.31 1.13 11.70
CA PHE A 107 -5.21 1.91 10.87
C PHE A 107 -6.64 1.45 11.13
N VAL A 108 -7.47 2.37 11.60
CA VAL A 108 -8.91 2.20 11.81
C VAL A 108 -9.72 2.98 10.79
N ARG A 109 -10.90 2.43 10.45
CA ARG A 109 -11.90 3.09 9.63
C ARG A 109 -12.49 4.28 10.39
N ASN A 110 -12.94 5.31 9.69
CA ASN A 110 -13.64 6.44 10.31
C ASN A 110 -14.84 5.94 11.14
N GLY A 111 -14.93 6.33 12.42
CA GLY A 111 -15.98 5.88 13.34
C GLY A 111 -15.80 4.46 13.89
N GLY A 112 -14.70 3.76 13.57
CA GLY A 112 -14.27 2.56 14.26
C GLY A 112 -13.45 2.95 15.48
N ASP A 113 -14.05 2.81 16.66
CA ASP A 113 -13.39 2.97 17.95
C ASP A 113 -12.11 2.10 17.97
N ASP A 114 -10.96 2.74 18.11
CA ASP A 114 -9.68 2.06 18.35
C ASP A 114 -9.56 1.65 19.84
N GLY A 115 -10.63 1.80 20.63
CA GLY A 115 -10.68 1.48 22.05
C GLY A 115 -9.74 2.36 22.86
N SER A 116 -9.19 3.42 22.26
CA SER A 116 -8.15 4.26 22.86
C SER A 116 -8.70 5.49 23.57
N ASP A 117 -10.01 5.76 23.49
CA ASP A 117 -10.67 6.87 24.19
C ASP A 117 -11.10 6.56 25.64
N ALA A 118 -10.82 5.36 26.16
CA ALA A 118 -11.21 4.95 27.52
C ALA A 118 -10.13 5.18 28.60
N ALA A 119 -9.01 5.86 28.31
CA ALA A 119 -7.90 6.03 29.26
C ALA A 119 -7.59 7.49 29.65
N ALA A 120 -8.52 8.41 29.47
CA ALA A 120 -8.38 9.80 29.92
C ALA A 120 -9.72 10.41 30.36
N ALA A 121 -10.28 9.93 31.46
CA ALA A 121 -11.31 10.62 32.23
C ALA A 121 -11.09 10.40 33.73
#